data_AF-A0A4D4M9K9-F1
#
_entry.id   AF-A0A4D4M9K9-F1
#
_cell.length_a   1.000
_cell.length_b   1.000
_cell.length_c   1.000
_cell.angle_alpha   90.00
_cell.angle_beta   90.00
_cell.angle_gamma   90.00
#
_symmetry.space_group_name_H-M   'P 1'
#
loop_
_entity.id
_entity.type
_entity.pdbx_description
1 polymer ?
#
loop_
_entity_poly.entity_id
_entity_poly.type
_entity_poly.pdbx_seq_one_letter_code
_entity_poly.pdbx_strand_id
1 'polypeptide(L)'
;MKLVFLDPAAGATAFNTGKVDAWSIWNPQSAIAIKNGARILAKGLPPLDQTSSYYVASEKSLNDKTKRAALTDVLKRLAHEFAWAIKHEDKYAEAISKEEGIPLDDAKASLKAFETRVTPVEKSDIAAEQKLADAFLEAGQITKKVDVSSITDNLLPAGYDSSKLSVG
;
A
#
# COMPACT_ATOMS: atom_id res chain seq x y z
N MET A 1 -1.95 -16.81 23.32
CA MET A 1 -2.72 -16.13 22.25
C MET A 1 -3.04 -17.15 21.17
N LYS A 2 -4.28 -17.20 20.65
CA LYS A 2 -4.67 -18.07 19.54
C LYS A 2 -4.94 -17.20 18.31
N LEU A 3 -4.25 -17.46 17.21
CA LEU A 3 -4.48 -16.76 15.94
C LEU A 3 -5.66 -17.39 15.20
N VAL A 4 -6.51 -16.55 14.60
CA VAL A 4 -7.63 -16.96 13.74
C VAL A 4 -7.51 -16.17 12.44
N PHE A 5 -7.29 -16.88 11.34
CA PHE A 5 -7.12 -16.27 10.02
C PHE A 5 -8.48 -16.15 9.33
N LEU A 6 -8.94 -14.91 9.17
CA LEU A 6 -10.23 -14.57 8.58
C LEU A 6 -10.01 -13.48 7.53
N ASP A 7 -10.78 -13.52 6.45
CA ASP A 7 -10.90 -12.37 5.56
C ASP A 7 -11.53 -11.17 6.31
N PRO A 8 -11.47 -9.94 5.76
CA PRO A 8 -12.00 -8.77 6.44
C PRO A 8 -13.49 -8.85 6.83
N ALA A 9 -14.34 -9.47 6.01
CA ALA A 9 -15.78 -9.56 6.28
C ALA A 9 -16.09 -10.56 7.40
N ALA A 10 -15.45 -11.73 7.37
CA ALA A 10 -15.54 -12.72 8.42
C ALA A 10 -14.90 -12.21 9.73
N GLY A 11 -13.79 -11.47 9.65
CA GLY A 11 -13.12 -10.81 10.76
C GLY A 11 -14.02 -9.80 11.46
N ALA A 12 -14.68 -8.92 10.70
CA ALA A 12 -15.65 -7.96 11.22
C ALA A 12 -16.79 -8.66 11.98
N THR A 13 -17.35 -9.73 11.39
CA THR A 13 -18.41 -10.52 12.02
C THR A 13 -17.94 -11.17 13.31
N ALA A 14 -16.77 -11.81 13.30
CA ALA A 14 -16.22 -12.47 14.48
C ALA A 14 -15.94 -11.48 15.62
N PHE A 15 -15.40 -10.31 15.29
CA PHE A 15 -15.10 -9.26 16.28
C PHE A 15 -16.39 -8.68 16.88
N ASN A 16 -17.36 -8.30 16.04
CA ASN A 16 -18.63 -7.72 16.48
C ASN A 16 -19.50 -8.69 17.29
N THR A 17 -19.36 -10.01 17.05
CA THR A 17 -20.08 -11.05 17.80
C THR A 17 -19.32 -11.57 19.03
N GLY A 18 -18.17 -10.99 19.36
CA GLY A 18 -17.36 -11.40 20.51
C GLY A 18 -16.67 -12.77 20.36
N LYS A 19 -16.55 -13.29 19.15
CA LYS A 19 -15.83 -14.55 18.87
C LYS A 19 -14.31 -14.38 18.87
N VAL A 20 -13.82 -13.15 18.78
CA VAL A 20 -12.40 -12.79 18.93
C VAL A 20 -12.27 -11.56 19.81
N ASP A 21 -11.24 -11.53 20.66
CA ASP A 21 -11.01 -10.45 21.64
C ASP A 21 -10.34 -9.20 21.02
N ALA A 22 -9.64 -9.39 19.89
CA ALA A 22 -8.94 -8.35 19.16
C ALA A 22 -8.92 -8.67 17.66
N TRP A 23 -8.85 -7.64 16.83
CA TRP A 23 -8.81 -7.76 15.38
C TRP A 23 -7.77 -6.81 14.80
N SER A 24 -6.80 -7.37 14.07
CA SER A 24 -5.80 -6.61 13.31
C SER A 24 -6.34 -6.35 11.90
N ILE A 25 -6.57 -5.09 11.56
CA ILE A 25 -7.16 -4.69 10.27
C ILE A 25 -6.75 -3.27 9.88
N TRP A 26 -6.75 -2.98 8.58
CA TRP A 26 -6.50 -1.67 7.99
C TRP A 26 -7.79 -0.81 7.86
N ASN A 27 -7.62 0.46 7.51
CA ASN A 27 -8.74 1.35 7.14
C ASN A 27 -9.40 0.89 5.83
N PRO A 28 -10.72 1.06 5.62
CA PRO A 28 -11.66 1.78 6.49
C PRO A 28 -12.26 0.93 7.63
N GLN A 29 -11.98 -0.38 7.68
CA GLN A 29 -12.64 -1.29 8.63
C GLN A 29 -12.33 -0.97 10.09
N SER A 30 -11.09 -0.59 10.40
CA SER A 30 -10.72 -0.16 11.76
C SER A 30 -11.46 1.12 12.19
N ALA A 31 -11.65 2.08 11.28
CA ALA A 31 -12.45 3.29 11.54
C ALA A 31 -13.93 2.97 11.79
N ILE A 32 -14.51 2.04 11.03
CA ILE A 32 -15.89 1.56 11.25
C ILE A 32 -16.01 0.87 12.61
N ALA A 33 -15.04 0.01 12.98
CA ALA A 33 -15.04 -0.64 14.28
C ALA A 33 -14.98 0.36 15.44
N ILE A 34 -14.18 1.44 15.33
CA ILE A 34 -14.13 2.52 16.33
C ILE A 34 -15.48 3.23 16.45
N LYS A 35 -16.13 3.56 15.32
CA LYS A 35 -17.48 4.15 15.33
C LYS A 35 -18.50 3.24 16.04
N ASN A 36 -18.29 1.93 16.01
CA ASN A 36 -19.11 0.93 16.67
C ASN A 36 -18.63 0.58 18.11
N GLY A 37 -17.75 1.39 18.70
CA GLY A 37 -17.34 1.27 20.10
C GLY A 37 -16.03 0.52 20.34
N ALA A 38 -15.32 0.10 19.31
CA ALA A 38 -13.96 -0.45 19.46
C ALA A 38 -12.95 0.64 19.86
N ARG A 39 -11.80 0.22 20.39
CA ARG A 39 -10.66 1.10 20.65
C ARG A 39 -9.40 0.54 20.01
N ILE A 40 -8.50 1.44 19.59
CA ILE A 40 -7.18 1.04 19.08
C ILE A 40 -6.29 0.59 20.23
N LEU A 41 -5.77 -0.64 20.14
CA LEU A 41 -4.81 -1.20 21.09
C LEU A 41 -3.36 -0.88 20.71
N ALA A 42 -3.06 -0.94 19.41
CA ALA A 42 -1.77 -0.60 18.82
C ALA A 42 -1.98 -0.10 17.39
N LYS A 43 -1.11 0.79 16.91
CA LYS A 43 -1.07 1.22 15.51
C LYS A 43 0.16 0.64 14.83
N GLY A 44 0.00 0.10 13.62
CA GLY A 44 1.10 -0.23 12.72
C GLY A 44 1.66 1.05 12.11
N LEU A 45 2.46 1.78 12.87
CA LEU A 45 3.19 2.96 12.42
C LEU A 45 4.69 2.71 12.55
N PRO A 46 5.56 3.43 11.81
CA PRO A 46 6.99 3.35 12.03
C PRO A 46 7.34 3.53 13.51
N PRO A 47 8.25 2.70 14.07
CA PRO A 47 9.11 1.72 13.41
C PRO A 47 8.52 0.29 13.34
N LEU A 48 7.26 0.09 13.73
CA LEU A 48 6.60 -1.23 13.78
C LEU A 48 6.16 -1.72 12.40
N ASP A 49 5.74 -0.80 11.54
CA ASP A 49 5.26 -1.09 10.19
C ASP A 49 5.73 0.00 9.21
N GLN A 50 5.80 -0.36 7.93
CA GLN A 50 6.04 0.57 6.83
C GLN A 50 4.71 0.89 6.14
N THR A 51 4.58 2.09 5.59
CA THR A 51 3.36 2.53 4.90
C THR A 51 3.53 2.60 3.38
N SER A 52 4.56 1.96 2.83
CA SER A 52 4.88 2.00 1.41
C SER A 52 4.26 0.80 0.69
N SER A 53 3.65 1.05 -0.46
CA SER A 53 3.24 0.00 -1.39
C SER A 53 4.28 -0.23 -2.49
N TYR A 54 4.39 -1.47 -2.96
CA TYR A 54 5.31 -1.85 -4.03
C TYR A 54 4.57 -2.37 -5.28
N TYR A 55 5.07 -2.03 -6.46
CA TYR A 55 4.65 -2.65 -7.70
C TYR A 55 5.50 -3.91 -7.96
N VAL A 56 4.85 -5.05 -8.17
CA VAL A 56 5.52 -6.34 -8.38
C VAL A 56 5.28 -6.83 -9.80
N ALA A 57 6.32 -7.34 -10.44
CA ALA A 57 6.26 -7.96 -11.76
C ALA A 57 7.03 -9.29 -11.76
N SER A 58 6.61 -10.22 -12.62
CA SER A 58 7.34 -11.48 -12.79
C SER A 58 8.71 -11.27 -13.44
N GLU A 59 9.70 -12.08 -13.07
CA GLU A 59 11.03 -12.09 -13.72
C GLU A 59 10.91 -12.28 -15.24
N LYS A 60 9.98 -13.12 -15.71
CA LYS A 60 9.72 -13.31 -17.14
C LYS A 60 9.35 -12.01 -17.86
N SER A 61 8.55 -11.16 -17.22
CA SER A 61 8.20 -9.86 -17.78
C SER A 61 9.35 -8.85 -17.68
N LEU A 62 10.12 -8.88 -16.58
CA LEU A 62 11.25 -7.98 -16.36
C LEU A 62 12.43 -8.26 -17.32
N ASN A 63 12.61 -9.53 -17.71
CA ASN A 63 13.65 -9.99 -18.64
C ASN A 63 13.25 -9.88 -20.13
N ASP A 64 11.98 -9.64 -20.43
CA ASP A 64 11.50 -9.36 -21.79
C ASP A 64 11.62 -7.85 -22.07
N LYS A 65 12.42 -7.46 -23.06
CA LYS A 65 12.70 -6.04 -23.36
C LYS A 65 11.44 -5.23 -23.66
N THR A 66 10.49 -5.81 -24.40
CA THR A 66 9.26 -5.13 -24.80
C THR A 66 8.35 -4.93 -23.59
N LYS A 67 8.19 -5.97 -22.76
CA LYS A 67 7.38 -5.89 -21.54
C LYS A 67 8.00 -4.98 -20.51
N ARG A 68 9.32 -5.04 -20.33
CA ARG A 68 10.05 -4.13 -19.44
C ARG A 68 9.81 -2.68 -19.83
N ALA A 69 9.93 -2.35 -21.14
CA ALA A 69 9.65 -1.01 -21.63
C ALA A 69 8.19 -0.58 -21.37
N ALA A 70 7.23 -1.49 -21.58
CA ALA A 70 5.81 -1.23 -21.28
C ALA A 70 5.56 -1.01 -19.78
N LEU A 71 6.19 -1.79 -18.90
CA LEU A 71 6.10 -1.61 -17.45
C LEU A 71 6.69 -0.26 -17.02
N THR A 72 7.85 0.14 -17.56
CA THR A 72 8.42 1.47 -17.32
C THR A 72 7.48 2.58 -17.79
N ASP A 73 6.82 2.43 -18.95
CA ASP A 73 5.85 3.40 -19.46
C ASP A 73 4.64 3.52 -18.52
N VAL A 74 4.08 2.40 -18.06
CA VAL A 74 2.97 2.40 -17.10
C VAL A 74 3.36 3.11 -15.80
N LEU A 75 4.53 2.80 -15.23
CA LEU A 75 5.00 3.47 -14.00
C LEU A 75 5.15 4.98 -14.18
N LYS A 76 5.63 5.43 -15.35
CA LYS A 76 5.71 6.87 -15.66
C LYS A 76 4.34 7.51 -15.77
N ARG A 77 3.36 6.84 -16.41
CA ARG A 77 1.99 7.36 -16.52
C ARG A 77 1.33 7.50 -15.16
N LEU A 78 1.46 6.48 -14.30
CA LEU A 78 0.97 6.53 -12.93
C LEU A 78 1.64 7.67 -12.14
N ALA A 79 2.96 7.82 -12.26
CA ALA A 79 3.68 8.92 -11.63
C ALA A 79 3.18 10.29 -12.10
N HIS A 80 2.92 10.48 -13.39
CA HIS A 80 2.33 11.72 -13.93
C HIS A 80 0.90 11.94 -13.43
N GLU A 81 0.08 10.90 -13.38
CA GLU A 81 -1.28 10.98 -12.84
C GLU A 81 -1.27 11.42 -11.39
N PHE A 82 -0.47 10.78 -10.53
CA PHE A 82 -0.42 11.17 -9.12
C PHE A 82 0.18 12.56 -8.91
N ALA A 83 1.18 12.94 -9.71
CA ALA A 83 1.72 14.31 -9.68
C ALA A 83 0.64 15.35 -10.05
N TRP A 84 -0.23 15.01 -11.00
CA TRP A 84 -1.38 15.84 -11.37
C TRP A 84 -2.45 15.84 -10.26
N ALA A 85 -2.76 14.69 -9.68
CA ALA A 85 -3.76 14.53 -8.63
C ALA A 85 -3.45 15.39 -7.40
N ILE A 86 -2.18 15.41 -6.95
CA ILE A 86 -1.73 16.26 -5.82
C ILE A 86 -1.99 17.75 -6.08
N LYS A 87 -1.93 18.20 -7.34
CA LYS A 87 -2.16 19.61 -7.70
C LYS A 87 -3.62 19.92 -8.03
N HIS A 88 -4.46 18.89 -8.15
CA HIS A 88 -5.86 18.98 -8.58
C HIS A 88 -6.78 18.12 -7.71
N GLU A 89 -6.60 18.19 -6.39
CA GLU A 89 -7.31 17.34 -5.42
C GLU A 89 -8.83 17.34 -5.61
N ASP A 90 -9.44 18.50 -5.89
CA ASP A 90 -10.89 18.60 -6.12
C ASP A 90 -11.34 17.78 -7.33
N LYS A 91 -10.65 17.91 -8.47
CA LYS A 91 -10.98 17.14 -9.69
C LYS A 91 -10.68 15.65 -9.51
N TYR A 92 -9.64 15.33 -8.75
CA TYR A 92 -9.32 13.94 -8.44
C TYR A 92 -10.40 13.32 -7.55
N ALA A 93 -10.87 14.03 -6.52
CA ALA A 93 -11.99 13.60 -5.69
C ALA A 93 -13.29 13.46 -6.50
N GLU A 94 -13.56 14.33 -7.47
CA GLU A 94 -14.70 14.18 -8.40
C GLU A 94 -14.60 12.89 -9.21
N ALA A 95 -13.41 12.55 -9.72
CA ALA A 95 -13.19 11.31 -10.46
C ALA A 95 -13.42 10.08 -9.57
N ILE A 96 -12.87 10.08 -8.34
CA ILE A 96 -13.06 8.99 -7.36
C ILE A 96 -14.53 8.85 -6.96
N SER A 97 -15.21 9.96 -6.66
CA SER A 97 -16.63 9.96 -6.32
C SER A 97 -17.48 9.33 -7.43
N LYS A 98 -17.17 9.64 -8.69
CA LYS A 98 -17.86 9.07 -9.85
C LYS A 98 -17.57 7.58 -10.05
N GLU A 99 -16.31 7.16 -9.92
CA GLU A 99 -15.89 5.78 -10.15
C GLU A 99 -16.37 4.84 -9.03
N GLU A 100 -16.22 5.25 -7.78
CA GLU A 100 -16.58 4.43 -6.61
C GLU A 100 -18.06 4.58 -6.20
N GLY A 101 -18.76 5.59 -6.72
CA GLY A 101 -20.17 5.85 -6.40
C GLY A 101 -20.38 6.38 -4.97
N ILE A 102 -19.37 7.06 -4.40
CA ILE A 102 -19.42 7.65 -3.05
C ILE A 102 -19.66 9.16 -3.10
N PRO A 103 -20.21 9.80 -2.05
CA PRO A 103 -20.32 11.25 -1.97
C PRO A 103 -18.97 11.96 -2.16
N LEU A 104 -18.99 13.15 -2.79
CA LEU A 104 -17.77 13.92 -3.05
C LEU A 104 -16.99 14.25 -1.77
N ASP A 105 -17.66 14.57 -0.69
CA ASP A 105 -17.00 14.89 0.59
C ASP A 105 -16.27 13.65 1.17
N ASP A 106 -16.82 12.46 0.98
CA ASP A 106 -16.18 11.21 1.38
C ASP A 106 -14.96 10.92 0.49
N ALA A 107 -15.06 11.17 -0.83
CA ALA A 107 -13.94 11.07 -1.76
C ALA A 107 -12.83 12.07 -1.42
N LYS A 108 -13.16 13.32 -1.05
CA LYS A 108 -12.16 14.30 -0.58
C LYS A 108 -11.48 13.85 0.71
N ALA A 109 -12.24 13.26 1.63
CA ALA A 109 -11.69 12.75 2.87
C ALA A 109 -10.73 11.57 2.65
N SER A 110 -10.98 10.73 1.64
CA SER A 110 -10.13 9.56 1.34
C SER A 110 -8.78 9.92 0.72
N LEU A 111 -8.66 11.08 0.04
CA LEU A 111 -7.41 11.49 -0.62
C LEU A 111 -6.19 11.51 0.32
N LYS A 112 -6.41 11.79 1.60
CA LYS A 112 -5.33 11.80 2.63
C LYS A 112 -4.74 10.42 2.90
N ALA A 113 -5.45 9.36 2.54
CA ALA A 113 -5.03 7.98 2.72
C ALA A 113 -4.36 7.41 1.46
N PHE A 114 -4.44 8.09 0.31
CA PHE A 114 -3.91 7.59 -0.94
C PHE A 114 -2.41 7.86 -1.06
N GLU A 115 -1.68 6.84 -1.47
CA GLU A 115 -0.30 6.98 -1.89
C GLU A 115 -0.26 7.65 -3.26
N THR A 116 0.20 8.89 -3.30
CA THR A 116 0.29 9.71 -4.52
C THR A 116 1.74 9.96 -4.96
N ARG A 117 2.67 9.18 -4.42
CA ARG A 117 4.10 9.31 -4.72
C ARG A 117 4.66 8.01 -5.29
N VAL A 118 5.29 8.10 -6.45
CA VAL A 118 5.98 7.00 -7.11
C VAL A 118 7.46 7.37 -7.21
N THR A 119 8.29 6.56 -6.56
CA THR A 119 9.75 6.66 -6.58
C THR A 119 10.37 5.30 -6.93
N PRO A 120 11.65 5.26 -7.34
CA PRO A 120 12.44 4.04 -7.26
C PRO A 120 12.45 3.50 -5.82
N VAL A 121 12.61 2.19 -5.67
CA VAL A 121 12.85 1.54 -4.38
C VAL A 121 14.23 2.00 -3.87
N GLU A 122 14.24 2.69 -2.73
CA GLU A 122 15.44 3.21 -2.09
C GLU A 122 16.11 2.16 -1.19
N LYS A 123 17.36 2.41 -0.79
CA LYS A 123 18.09 1.50 0.11
C LYS A 123 17.38 1.35 1.47
N SER A 124 16.74 2.41 1.95
CA SER A 124 15.92 2.38 3.18
C SER A 124 14.72 1.46 3.05
N ASP A 125 14.07 1.44 1.88
CA ASP A 125 12.93 0.57 1.62
C ASP A 125 13.37 -0.90 1.63
N ILE A 126 14.48 -1.22 0.94
CA ILE A 126 15.06 -2.57 0.94
C ILE A 126 15.42 -3.00 2.36
N ALA A 127 16.04 -2.14 3.16
CA ALA A 127 16.43 -2.46 4.52
C ALA A 127 15.20 -2.71 5.43
N ALA A 128 14.14 -1.92 5.24
CA ALA A 128 12.91 -2.08 5.99
C ALA A 128 12.16 -3.37 5.62
N GLU A 129 12.00 -3.64 4.34
CA GLU A 129 11.34 -4.85 3.84
C GLU A 129 12.16 -6.10 4.18
N GLN A 130 13.50 -6.02 4.19
CA GLN A 130 14.36 -7.12 4.66
C GLN A 130 14.10 -7.43 6.13
N LYS A 131 13.94 -6.41 6.97
CA LYS A 131 13.60 -6.58 8.39
C LYS A 131 12.23 -7.25 8.55
N LEU A 132 11.26 -6.89 7.70
CA LEU A 132 9.94 -7.52 7.68
C LEU A 132 10.04 -9.00 7.27
N ALA A 133 10.77 -9.30 6.20
CA ALA A 133 11.00 -10.67 5.73
C ALA A 133 11.71 -11.53 6.79
N ASP A 134 12.71 -10.99 7.48
CA ASP A 134 13.41 -11.67 8.57
C ASP A 134 12.47 -11.95 9.75
N ALA A 135 11.60 -11.00 10.12
CA ALA A 135 10.60 -11.20 11.17
C ALA A 135 9.56 -12.27 10.78
N PHE A 136 9.15 -12.32 9.51
CA PHE A 136 8.25 -13.37 9.00
C PHE A 136 8.91 -14.75 9.03
N LEU A 137 10.22 -14.83 8.76
CA LEU A 137 10.97 -16.07 8.87
C LEU A 137 11.09 -16.53 10.32
N GLU A 138 11.44 -15.63 11.25
CA GLU A 138 11.52 -15.90 12.69
C GLU A 138 10.17 -16.37 13.25
N ALA A 139 9.07 -15.76 12.80
CA ALA A 139 7.71 -16.13 13.16
C ALA A 139 7.18 -17.38 12.41
N GLY A 140 7.99 -18.01 11.54
CA GLY A 140 7.62 -19.19 10.76
C GLY A 140 6.52 -18.97 9.72
N GLN A 141 6.22 -17.71 9.35
CA GLN A 141 5.23 -17.37 8.32
C GLN A 141 5.75 -17.62 6.90
N ILE A 142 7.08 -17.56 6.73
CA ILE A 142 7.77 -18.01 5.52
C ILE A 142 8.80 -19.08 5.88
N THR A 143 9.06 -19.99 4.95
CA THR A 143 9.93 -21.16 5.18
C THR A 143 11.35 -20.98 4.66
N LYS A 144 11.60 -19.92 3.89
CA LYS A 144 12.89 -19.63 3.27
C LYS A 144 13.26 -18.18 3.52
N LYS A 145 14.55 -17.95 3.75
CA LYS A 145 15.09 -16.60 3.79
C LYS A 145 14.92 -15.95 2.42
N VAL A 146 14.44 -14.72 2.42
CA VAL A 146 14.35 -13.85 1.25
C VAL A 146 15.50 -12.86 1.32
N ASP A 147 16.22 -12.69 0.22
CA ASP A 147 17.12 -11.56 0.02
C ASP A 147 16.34 -10.51 -0.78
N VAL A 148 15.82 -9.48 -0.09
CA VAL A 148 14.99 -8.45 -0.70
C VAL A 148 15.77 -7.68 -1.77
N SER A 149 17.09 -7.49 -1.56
CA SER A 149 17.93 -6.80 -2.53
C SER A 149 18.03 -7.57 -3.85
N SER A 150 18.00 -8.91 -3.80
CA SER A 150 18.07 -9.77 -4.99
C SER A 150 16.78 -9.78 -5.83
N ILE A 151 15.64 -9.41 -5.23
CA ILE A 151 14.33 -9.36 -5.90
C ILE A 151 13.87 -7.92 -6.19
N THR A 152 14.73 -6.93 -5.96
CA THR A 152 14.43 -5.51 -6.22
C THR A 152 14.95 -5.11 -7.59
N ASP A 153 14.09 -4.51 -8.41
CA ASP A 153 14.45 -3.95 -9.72
C ASP A 153 13.86 -2.55 -9.89
N ASN A 154 14.73 -1.57 -10.21
CA ASN A 154 14.34 -0.19 -10.44
C ASN A 154 14.19 0.09 -11.94
N LEU A 155 12.93 0.19 -12.38
CA LEU A 155 12.57 0.51 -13.76
C LEU A 155 12.60 2.03 -14.03
N LEU A 156 12.49 2.85 -12.99
CA LEU A 156 12.57 4.30 -13.06
C LEU A 156 14.01 4.76 -12.82
N PRO A 157 14.45 5.88 -13.44
CA PRO A 157 15.80 6.40 -13.23
C PRO A 157 16.09 6.72 -11.76
N ALA A 158 17.35 6.62 -11.35
CA ALA A 158 17.78 7.04 -10.02
C ALA A 158 17.41 8.52 -9.77
N GLY A 159 16.88 8.81 -8.58
CA GLY A 159 16.42 10.15 -8.20
C GLY A 159 15.07 10.57 -8.80
N TYR A 160 14.39 9.68 -9.53
CA TYR A 160 13.02 9.94 -9.99
C TYR A 160 12.08 10.13 -8.81
N ASP A 161 11.24 11.16 -8.88
CA ASP A 161 10.27 11.49 -7.83
C ASP A 161 9.04 12.12 -8.49
N SER A 162 7.92 11.40 -8.45
CA SER A 162 6.69 11.86 -9.09
C SER A 162 6.23 13.21 -8.57
N SER A 163 6.46 13.51 -7.28
CA SER A 163 6.07 14.79 -6.67
C SER A 163 6.78 16.01 -7.30
N LYS A 164 7.91 15.80 -7.98
CA LYS A 164 8.70 16.86 -8.63
C LYS A 164 8.37 17.04 -10.10
N LEU A 165 7.44 16.26 -10.66
CA LEU A 165 7.07 16.38 -12.05
C LEU A 165 6.33 17.70 -12.31
N SER A 166 6.71 18.36 -13.40
CA SER A 166 5.88 19.41 -13.98
C SER A 166 4.69 18.74 -14.67
N VAL A 167 3.50 19.14 -14.26
CA VAL A 167 2.23 18.70 -14.84
C VAL A 167 1.47 19.97 -15.15
N GLY A 168 0.97 20.06 -16.37
CA GLY A 168 0.15 21.18 -16.86
C GLY A 168 -1.32 20.98 -16.55
#